data_AF-A0A2I0QVE4-F1
#
_entry.id   AF-A0A2I0QVE4-F1
#
_cell.length_a   1.000
_cell.length_b   1.000
_cell.length_c   1.000
_cell.angle_alpha   90.00
_cell.angle_beta   90.00
_cell.angle_gamma   90.00
#
_symmetry.space_group_name_H-M   'P 1'
#
loop_
_entity.id
_entity.type
_entity.pdbx_description
1 polymer ?
#
loop_
_entity_poly.entity_id
_entity_poly.type
_entity_poly.pdbx_seq_one_letter_code
_entity_poly.pdbx_strand_id
1 'polypeptide(L)'
;MPEILLSKEGWLKLIPVSLKKYFNMSKRLRKKEIQSTLWFMPLLYILGALFLVAFTLYIDFAVGLREVAPEILQFEASVARTLVSVLVGGILTLSAFTLNSLLVVLTTFSGQFSPRMLLNFIADKNTQHALGIFNGSFVYVLVIFLFIGNAPFETLVAVPVMSILLAFITSIVFVYFINHASTWMQVHNITYSMKNISKDIIYSSLRKDLDQYRTTEPGDMMKEYKDNQYQVLSREVGYLQLVDYKTMIEEAKKDNIIVQIQPQVGDYLLTGNVLFTYWGPGADEIEDDTKYYRMFEFGHKETEVQDLQMGMHKLAEIAIKAVGNDDPKTATNTIHQMADLMITVDGYITFSPYLADDEDQVRVILQEETFDYYIYRGFGFIRHYAKDNHLIITDIMGALAMISESISENKYESIWEFAVNTMDHIEANLVYELDKRFLLRQVYRIAELTGHIEDYPRIESRFYPSANENV
;
A
#
# COMPACT_ATOMS: atom_id res chain seq x y z
N MET A 1 1.71 -49.39 -21.56
CA MET A 1 1.87 -48.06 -20.93
C MET A 1 0.53 -47.36 -21.02
N PRO A 2 -0.17 -47.10 -19.90
CA PRO A 2 -1.43 -46.38 -19.95
C PRO A 2 -1.17 -44.87 -20.00
N GLU A 3 -1.82 -44.19 -20.94
CA GLU A 3 -1.89 -42.73 -21.04
C GLU A 3 -2.61 -42.18 -19.79
N ILE A 4 -1.87 -41.44 -18.98
CA ILE A 4 -2.45 -40.64 -17.90
C ILE A 4 -2.98 -39.36 -18.54
N LEU A 5 -4.26 -39.38 -18.91
CA LEU A 5 -5.06 -38.19 -19.20
C LEU A 5 -5.19 -37.35 -17.91
N LEU A 6 -4.23 -36.46 -17.68
CA LEU A 6 -4.37 -35.41 -16.69
C LEU A 6 -5.39 -34.40 -17.21
N SER A 7 -6.63 -34.52 -16.75
CA SER A 7 -7.63 -33.46 -16.87
C SER A 7 -7.09 -32.16 -16.25
N LYS A 8 -7.56 -31.00 -16.72
CA LYS A 8 -7.20 -29.67 -16.15
C LYS A 8 -7.33 -29.61 -14.62
N GLU A 9 -8.20 -30.43 -14.03
CA GLU A 9 -8.43 -30.52 -12.58
C GLU A 9 -7.34 -31.29 -11.82
N GLY A 10 -6.63 -32.21 -12.47
CA GLY A 10 -5.57 -33.02 -11.85
C GLY A 10 -4.32 -32.21 -11.51
N TRP A 11 -3.93 -31.26 -12.37
CA TRP A 11 -2.77 -30.39 -12.16
C TRP A 11 -2.96 -29.42 -10.99
N LEU A 12 -4.18 -28.92 -10.79
CA LEU A 12 -4.50 -28.03 -9.68
C LEU A 12 -4.24 -28.70 -8.32
N LYS A 13 -4.38 -30.02 -8.18
CA LYS A 13 -4.10 -30.74 -6.92
C LYS A 13 -2.61 -30.83 -6.58
N LEU A 14 -1.72 -30.73 -7.57
CA LEU A 14 -0.25 -30.75 -7.37
C LEU A 14 0.32 -29.37 -7.03
N ILE A 15 -0.46 -28.31 -7.26
CA ILE A 15 -0.04 -26.94 -6.95
C ILE A 15 -0.17 -26.71 -5.43
N PRO A 16 0.90 -26.24 -4.75
CA PRO A 16 0.86 -25.87 -3.34
C PRO A 16 -0.36 -24.99 -3.03
N VAL A 17 -0.98 -25.19 -1.88
CA VAL A 17 -2.17 -24.42 -1.45
C VAL A 17 -1.92 -22.91 -1.49
N SER A 18 -0.67 -22.49 -1.20
CA SER A 18 -0.22 -21.10 -1.29
C SER A 18 -0.20 -20.52 -2.72
N LEU A 19 -0.12 -21.37 -3.75
CA LEU A 19 -0.12 -20.97 -5.16
C LEU A 19 -1.51 -21.06 -5.79
N LYS A 20 -2.42 -21.89 -5.25
CA LYS A 20 -3.83 -21.95 -5.68
C LYS A 20 -4.53 -20.59 -5.57
N LYS A 21 -4.18 -19.78 -4.57
CA LYS A 21 -4.76 -18.43 -4.38
C LYS A 21 -4.65 -17.56 -5.63
N TYR A 22 -3.54 -17.63 -6.37
CA TYR A 22 -3.31 -16.80 -7.57
C TYR A 22 -4.19 -17.19 -8.76
N PHE A 23 -4.77 -18.39 -8.78
CA PHE A 23 -5.67 -18.80 -9.86
C PHE A 23 -7.09 -18.28 -9.67
N ASN A 24 -7.49 -17.96 -8.43
CA ASN A 24 -8.80 -17.43 -8.09
C ASN A 24 -8.84 -15.89 -8.06
N MET A 25 -7.67 -15.23 -8.07
CA MET A 25 -7.56 -13.78 -8.04
C MET A 25 -7.86 -13.13 -9.39
N SER A 26 -8.46 -11.94 -9.36
CA SER A 26 -8.61 -11.10 -10.55
C SER A 26 -7.25 -10.79 -11.20
N LYS A 27 -7.21 -10.54 -12.53
CA LYS A 27 -5.95 -10.25 -13.25
C LYS A 27 -5.20 -9.06 -12.61
N ARG A 28 -5.93 -8.07 -12.10
CA ARG A 28 -5.38 -6.87 -11.43
C ARG A 28 -4.74 -7.25 -10.09
N LEU A 29 -5.46 -7.96 -9.21
CA LEU A 29 -4.92 -8.37 -7.91
C LEU A 29 -3.77 -9.35 -8.05
N ARG A 30 -3.90 -10.34 -8.95
CA ARG A 30 -2.83 -11.30 -9.21
C ARG A 30 -1.54 -10.64 -9.66
N LYS A 31 -1.62 -9.67 -10.57
CA LYS A 31 -0.45 -8.91 -11.02
C LYS A 31 0.19 -8.16 -9.85
N LYS A 32 -0.62 -7.48 -9.04
CA LYS A 32 -0.13 -6.71 -7.87
C LYS A 32 0.48 -7.64 -6.82
N GLU A 33 -0.22 -8.69 -6.40
CA GLU A 33 0.24 -9.64 -5.38
C GLU A 33 1.51 -10.40 -5.83
N ILE A 34 1.63 -10.78 -7.11
CA ILE A 34 2.87 -11.39 -7.64
C ILE A 34 4.03 -10.38 -7.62
N GLN A 35 3.78 -9.16 -8.09
CA GLN A 35 4.79 -8.08 -8.07
C GLN A 35 5.16 -7.65 -6.65
N SER A 36 4.30 -7.89 -5.66
CA SER A 36 4.57 -7.62 -4.24
C SER A 36 5.29 -8.78 -3.54
N THR A 37 5.62 -9.88 -4.23
CA THR A 37 6.42 -10.97 -3.65
C THR A 37 7.91 -10.76 -3.83
N LEU A 38 8.70 -11.15 -2.83
CA LEU A 38 10.17 -11.13 -2.89
C LEU A 38 10.76 -12.04 -3.98
N TRP A 39 9.98 -12.96 -4.55
CA TRP A 39 10.50 -14.09 -5.33
C TRP A 39 10.41 -13.84 -6.84
N PHE A 40 9.47 -12.99 -7.27
CA PHE A 40 9.18 -12.81 -8.69
C PHE A 40 10.38 -12.26 -9.46
N MET A 41 10.95 -11.14 -9.04
CA MET A 41 12.13 -10.57 -9.72
C MET A 41 13.37 -11.44 -9.59
N PRO A 42 13.75 -11.97 -8.40
CA PRO A 42 14.90 -12.87 -8.32
C PRO A 42 14.81 -14.09 -9.23
N LEU A 43 13.62 -14.66 -9.40
CA LEU A 43 13.43 -15.76 -10.34
C LEU A 43 13.75 -15.35 -11.79
N LEU A 44 13.31 -14.16 -12.23
CA LEU A 44 13.62 -13.64 -13.56
C LEU A 44 15.12 -13.43 -13.76
N TYR A 45 15.83 -12.92 -12.74
CA TYR A 45 17.28 -12.76 -12.79
C TYR A 45 18.01 -14.09 -12.78
N ILE A 46 17.52 -15.10 -12.06
CA ILE A 46 18.08 -16.46 -12.10
C ILE A 46 17.93 -17.07 -13.50
N LEU A 47 16.75 -16.94 -14.13
CA LEU A 47 16.54 -17.39 -15.50
C LEU A 47 17.46 -16.64 -16.50
N GLY A 48 17.58 -15.33 -16.33
CA GLY A 48 18.52 -14.51 -17.11
C GLY A 48 19.98 -14.92 -16.89
N ALA A 49 20.36 -15.29 -15.66
CA ALA A 49 21.69 -15.78 -15.34
C ALA A 49 21.98 -17.12 -16.01
N LEU A 50 21.04 -18.06 -16.03
CA LEU A 50 21.19 -19.33 -16.75
C LEU A 50 21.38 -19.12 -18.26
N PHE A 51 20.63 -18.19 -18.84
CA PHE A 51 20.84 -17.78 -20.23
C PHE A 51 22.24 -17.18 -20.43
N LEU A 52 22.68 -16.31 -19.52
CA LEU A 52 24.00 -15.70 -19.55
C LEU A 52 25.12 -16.74 -19.43
N VAL A 53 24.95 -17.76 -18.59
CA VAL A 53 25.87 -18.90 -18.49
C VAL A 53 26.00 -19.60 -19.85
N ALA A 54 24.87 -19.99 -20.45
CA ALA A 54 24.86 -20.68 -21.73
C ALA A 54 25.51 -19.84 -22.83
N PHE A 55 25.22 -18.54 -22.85
CA PHE A 55 25.82 -17.58 -23.78
C PHE A 55 27.34 -17.45 -23.59
N THR A 56 27.82 -17.26 -22.36
CA THR A 56 29.25 -17.15 -22.06
C THR A 56 30.00 -18.43 -22.43
N LEU A 57 29.46 -19.61 -22.09
CA LEU A 57 30.07 -20.89 -22.46
C LEU A 57 30.05 -21.12 -23.97
N TYR A 58 28.98 -20.73 -24.66
CA TYR A 58 28.91 -20.81 -26.12
C TYR A 58 30.00 -19.96 -26.78
N ILE A 59 30.25 -18.75 -26.29
CA ILE A 59 31.32 -17.90 -26.81
C ILE A 59 32.69 -18.55 -26.64
N ASP A 60 33.01 -19.05 -25.45
CA ASP A 60 34.32 -19.66 -25.19
C ASP A 60 34.51 -21.01 -25.91
N PHE A 61 33.44 -21.80 -26.08
CA PHE A 61 33.56 -23.16 -26.63
C PHE A 61 33.25 -23.30 -28.12
N ALA A 62 32.40 -22.45 -28.69
CA ALA A 62 31.93 -22.59 -30.06
C ALA A 62 32.39 -21.49 -31.01
N VAL A 63 32.60 -20.26 -30.51
CA VAL A 63 32.92 -19.09 -31.36
C VAL A 63 34.43 -18.91 -31.58
N GLY A 64 35.28 -19.60 -30.81
CA GLY A 64 36.73 -19.52 -30.98
C GLY A 64 37.30 -18.15 -30.63
N LEU A 65 36.69 -17.43 -29.67
CA LEU A 65 37.03 -16.04 -29.33
C LEU A 65 38.52 -15.84 -28.97
N ARG A 66 39.20 -16.91 -28.54
CA ARG A 66 40.64 -16.96 -28.29
C ARG A 66 41.48 -16.49 -29.49
N GLU A 67 41.07 -16.79 -30.72
CA GLU A 67 41.86 -16.49 -31.92
C GLU A 67 41.84 -15.00 -32.29
N VAL A 68 40.82 -14.27 -31.82
CA VAL A 68 40.59 -12.85 -32.16
C VAL A 68 40.85 -11.93 -30.97
N ALA A 69 40.76 -12.44 -29.74
CA ALA A 69 40.90 -11.65 -28.53
C ALA A 69 42.38 -11.27 -28.24
N PRO A 70 42.65 -10.02 -27.82
CA PRO A 70 43.97 -9.61 -27.35
C PRO A 70 44.51 -10.52 -26.23
N GLU A 71 45.82 -10.77 -26.20
CA GLU A 71 46.46 -11.67 -25.21
C GLU A 71 46.12 -11.30 -23.75
N ILE A 72 45.94 -10.01 -23.45
CA ILE A 72 45.60 -9.54 -22.08
C ILE A 72 44.23 -10.04 -21.58
N LEU A 73 43.35 -10.48 -22.48
CA LEU A 73 42.03 -11.02 -22.15
C LEU A 73 42.00 -12.56 -22.19
N GLN A 74 43.12 -13.21 -22.51
CA GLN A 74 43.23 -14.66 -22.52
C GLN A 74 43.73 -15.15 -21.16
N PHE A 75 42.88 -15.88 -20.46
CA PHE A 75 43.20 -16.43 -19.13
C PHE A 75 43.32 -17.94 -19.21
N GLU A 76 44.30 -18.51 -18.51
CA GLU A 76 44.37 -19.95 -18.32
C GLU A 76 43.11 -20.46 -17.59
N ALA A 77 42.62 -21.64 -17.99
CA ALA A 77 41.42 -22.23 -17.39
C ALA A 77 41.57 -22.46 -15.87
N SER A 78 42.78 -22.78 -15.41
CA SER A 78 43.16 -22.91 -13.99
C SER A 78 42.97 -21.59 -13.22
N VAL A 79 43.44 -20.48 -13.80
CA VAL A 79 43.32 -19.12 -13.24
C VAL A 79 41.86 -18.68 -13.25
N ALA A 80 41.14 -18.90 -14.35
CA ALA A 80 39.71 -18.61 -14.46
C ALA A 80 38.90 -19.39 -13.41
N ARG A 81 39.19 -20.68 -13.21
CA ARG A 81 38.55 -21.52 -12.18
C ARG A 81 38.80 -20.98 -10.77
N THR A 82 40.04 -20.59 -10.49
CA THR A 82 40.43 -20.02 -9.18
C THR A 82 39.70 -18.70 -8.93
N LEU A 83 39.68 -17.81 -9.92
CA LEU A 83 38.95 -16.55 -9.87
C LEU A 83 37.46 -16.78 -9.61
N VAL A 84 36.81 -17.64 -10.38
CA VAL A 84 35.39 -17.95 -10.20
C VAL A 84 35.15 -18.58 -8.83
N SER A 85 36.02 -19.47 -8.35
CA SER A 85 35.91 -20.06 -7.00
C SER A 85 35.92 -19.01 -5.90
N VAL A 86 36.81 -18.01 -6.00
CA VAL A 86 36.86 -16.89 -5.06
C VAL A 86 35.58 -16.06 -5.15
N LEU A 87 35.08 -15.81 -6.36
CA LEU A 87 33.83 -15.07 -6.58
C LEU A 87 32.60 -15.81 -6.05
N VAL A 88 32.54 -17.16 -6.11
CA VAL A 88 31.44 -17.92 -5.49
C VAL A 88 31.36 -17.59 -4.00
N GLY A 89 32.48 -17.65 -3.27
CA GLY A 89 32.52 -17.31 -1.84
C GLY A 89 32.19 -15.83 -1.57
N GLY A 90 32.74 -14.92 -2.36
CA GLY A 90 32.47 -13.48 -2.22
C GLY A 90 31.01 -13.10 -2.47
N ILE A 91 30.42 -13.58 -3.56
CA ILE A 91 29.03 -13.29 -3.92
C ILE A 91 28.05 -14.01 -3.00
N LEU A 92 28.36 -15.22 -2.52
CA LEU A 92 27.58 -15.89 -1.48
C LEU A 92 27.53 -15.06 -0.19
N THR A 93 28.68 -14.50 0.22
CA THR A 93 28.77 -13.64 1.40
C THR A 93 27.96 -12.35 1.23
N LEU A 94 28.06 -11.70 0.06
CA LEU A 94 27.24 -10.52 -0.25
C LEU A 94 25.74 -10.86 -0.23
N SER A 95 25.34 -11.99 -0.80
CA SER A 95 23.95 -12.44 -0.81
C SER A 95 23.43 -12.70 0.60
N ALA A 96 24.23 -13.37 1.45
CA ALA A 96 23.91 -13.60 2.86
C ALA A 96 23.81 -12.28 3.63
N PHE A 97 24.71 -11.33 3.39
CA PHE A 97 24.64 -10.00 3.99
C PHE A 97 23.38 -9.25 3.58
N THR A 98 23.00 -9.28 2.30
CA THR A 98 21.76 -8.65 1.82
C THR A 98 20.53 -9.26 2.47
N LEU A 99 20.45 -10.59 2.59
CA LEU A 99 19.34 -11.25 3.28
C LEU A 99 19.30 -10.86 4.77
N ASN A 100 20.45 -10.81 5.45
CA ASN A 100 20.54 -10.35 6.83
C ASN A 100 20.13 -8.89 6.99
N SER A 101 20.57 -8.00 6.09
CA SER A 101 20.18 -6.60 6.07
C SER A 101 18.67 -6.45 5.88
N LEU A 102 18.06 -7.23 4.97
CA LEU A 102 16.61 -7.28 4.79
C LEU A 102 15.89 -7.73 6.06
N LEU A 103 16.42 -8.74 6.77
CA LEU A 103 15.87 -9.19 8.05
C LEU A 103 16.01 -8.14 9.16
N VAL A 104 17.13 -7.41 9.20
CA VAL A 104 17.31 -6.28 10.13
C VAL A 104 16.30 -5.19 9.83
N VAL A 105 16.14 -4.79 8.57
CA VAL A 105 15.10 -3.82 8.19
C VAL A 105 13.71 -4.33 8.59
N LEU A 106 13.37 -5.59 8.27
CA LEU A 106 12.11 -6.23 8.63
C LEU A 106 11.83 -6.17 10.14
N THR A 107 12.81 -6.56 10.96
CA THR A 107 12.67 -6.64 12.42
C THR A 107 12.60 -5.25 13.06
N THR A 108 13.43 -4.31 12.63
CA THR A 108 13.37 -2.92 13.09
C THR A 108 12.03 -2.28 12.73
N PHE A 109 11.53 -2.49 11.51
CA PHE A 109 10.24 -1.93 11.09
C PHE A 109 9.05 -2.53 11.84
N SER A 110 9.03 -3.85 12.02
CA SER A 110 7.97 -4.50 12.79
C SER A 110 7.96 -4.04 14.25
N GLY A 111 9.13 -3.74 14.83
CA GLY A 111 9.27 -3.25 16.20
C GLY A 111 8.87 -1.77 16.33
N GLN A 112 9.56 -0.89 15.61
CA GLN A 112 9.45 0.57 15.74
C GLN A 112 8.24 1.16 14.99
N PHE A 113 7.76 0.51 13.93
CA PHE A 113 6.63 0.94 13.10
C PHE A 113 5.62 -0.18 12.91
N SER A 114 4.74 -0.09 11.92
CA SER A 114 3.73 -1.12 11.65
C SER A 114 4.27 -2.25 10.75
N PRO A 115 4.02 -3.53 11.08
CA PRO A 115 4.28 -4.65 10.18
C PRO A 115 3.58 -4.50 8.81
N ARG A 116 2.51 -3.70 8.73
CA ARG A 116 1.78 -3.43 7.48
C ARG A 116 2.57 -2.56 6.49
N MET A 117 3.60 -1.85 6.95
CA MET A 117 4.51 -1.06 6.10
C MET A 117 5.57 -1.92 5.42
N LEU A 118 5.85 -3.10 5.95
CA LEU A 118 6.83 -4.04 5.40
C LEU A 118 6.52 -4.40 3.95
N LEU A 119 5.23 -4.57 3.64
CA LEU A 119 4.79 -4.96 2.30
C LEU A 119 5.26 -3.96 1.25
N ASN A 120 5.37 -2.67 1.61
CA ASN A 120 5.80 -1.62 0.69
C ASN A 120 7.33 -1.60 0.50
N PHE A 121 8.13 -1.99 1.50
CA PHE A 121 9.58 -2.15 1.33
C PHE A 121 9.92 -3.33 0.43
N ILE A 122 9.24 -4.44 0.67
CA ILE A 122 9.41 -5.69 -0.07
C ILE A 122 8.92 -5.55 -1.52
N ALA A 123 7.82 -4.81 -1.71
CA ALA A 123 7.27 -4.52 -3.03
C ALA A 123 8.06 -3.43 -3.78
N ASP A 124 9.02 -2.77 -3.15
CA ASP A 124 9.84 -1.76 -3.79
C ASP A 124 10.67 -2.37 -4.93
N LYS A 125 10.58 -1.75 -6.11
CA LYS A 125 11.23 -2.26 -7.33
C LYS A 125 12.75 -2.28 -7.19
N ASN A 126 13.34 -1.26 -6.56
CA ASN A 126 14.80 -1.17 -6.44
C ASN A 126 15.33 -2.27 -5.51
N THR A 127 14.63 -2.52 -4.40
CA THR A 127 14.90 -3.67 -3.52
C THR A 127 14.83 -5.00 -4.27
N GLN A 128 13.79 -5.22 -5.06
CA GLN A 128 13.61 -6.45 -5.83
C GLN A 128 14.66 -6.65 -6.93
N HIS A 129 15.05 -5.60 -7.64
CA HIS A 129 16.12 -5.65 -8.63
C HIS A 129 17.48 -5.93 -7.99
N ALA A 130 17.80 -5.30 -6.86
CA ALA A 130 19.04 -5.57 -6.14
C ALA A 130 19.12 -7.04 -5.68
N LEU A 131 18.06 -7.55 -5.05
CA LEU A 131 17.95 -8.96 -4.66
C LEU A 131 18.09 -9.90 -5.86
N GLY A 132 17.48 -9.54 -6.99
CA GLY A 132 17.57 -10.33 -8.21
C GLY A 132 18.99 -10.37 -8.76
N ILE A 133 19.70 -9.24 -8.81
CA ILE A 133 21.09 -9.18 -9.26
C ILE A 133 21.98 -10.04 -8.36
N PHE A 134 21.87 -9.96 -7.03
CA PHE A 134 22.70 -10.79 -6.14
C PHE A 134 22.47 -12.29 -6.34
N ASN A 135 21.21 -12.72 -6.38
CA ASN A 135 20.86 -14.13 -6.60
C ASN A 135 21.23 -14.62 -8.00
N GLY A 136 20.99 -13.81 -9.03
CA GLY A 136 21.38 -14.10 -10.41
C GLY A 136 22.90 -14.21 -10.57
N SER A 137 23.65 -13.26 -9.99
CA SER A 137 25.12 -13.30 -9.98
C SER A 137 25.66 -14.53 -9.26
N PHE A 138 25.05 -14.90 -8.13
CA PHE A 138 25.43 -16.11 -7.40
C PHE A 138 25.21 -17.37 -8.24
N VAL A 139 24.03 -17.51 -8.85
CA VAL A 139 23.72 -18.65 -9.72
C VAL A 139 24.67 -18.69 -10.92
N TYR A 140 24.96 -17.54 -11.55
CA TYR A 140 25.90 -17.47 -12.65
C TYR A 140 27.28 -18.03 -12.27
N VAL A 141 27.89 -17.52 -11.20
CA VAL A 141 29.25 -17.97 -10.82
C VAL A 141 29.26 -19.43 -10.36
N LEU A 142 28.19 -19.90 -9.69
CA LEU A 142 28.06 -21.28 -9.25
C LEU A 142 27.98 -22.25 -10.43
N VAL A 143 27.14 -21.94 -11.42
CA VAL A 143 26.98 -22.81 -12.59
C VAL A 143 28.22 -22.76 -13.47
N ILE A 144 28.81 -21.59 -13.70
CA ILE A 144 30.09 -21.48 -14.42
C ILE A 144 31.18 -22.30 -13.72
N PHE A 145 31.27 -22.24 -12.38
CA PHE A 145 32.24 -23.01 -11.61
C PHE A 145 32.09 -24.53 -11.85
N LEU A 146 30.85 -25.02 -11.94
CA LEU A 146 30.55 -26.42 -12.24
C LEU A 146 31.06 -26.84 -13.63
N PHE A 147 30.91 -25.99 -14.65
CA PHE A 147 31.26 -26.33 -16.03
C PHE A 147 32.74 -26.07 -16.39
N ILE A 148 33.41 -25.11 -15.75
CA ILE A 148 34.85 -24.86 -15.97
C ILE A 148 35.70 -26.10 -15.68
N GLY A 149 35.30 -26.91 -14.69
CA GLY A 149 36.06 -28.11 -14.30
C GLY A 149 36.26 -29.13 -15.43
N ASN A 150 35.39 -29.10 -16.45
CA ASN A 150 35.43 -29.98 -17.62
C ASN A 150 35.76 -29.19 -18.91
N ALA A 151 36.37 -28.01 -18.80
CA ALA A 151 36.68 -27.19 -19.97
C ALA A 151 37.62 -27.94 -20.93
N PRO A 152 37.27 -28.08 -22.22
CA PRO A 152 38.08 -28.80 -23.20
C PRO A 152 39.32 -28.01 -23.68
N PHE A 153 39.42 -26.72 -23.32
CA PHE A 153 40.47 -25.82 -23.77
C PHE A 153 41.32 -25.30 -22.61
N GLU A 154 42.60 -25.04 -22.90
CA GLU A 154 43.57 -24.54 -21.89
C GLU A 154 43.35 -23.08 -21.50
N THR A 155 42.70 -22.29 -22.35
CA THR A 155 42.47 -20.85 -22.11
C THR A 155 41.02 -20.46 -22.38
N LEU A 156 40.51 -19.51 -21.60
CA LEU A 156 39.17 -18.95 -21.66
C LEU A 156 39.26 -17.42 -21.74
N VAL A 157 38.27 -16.79 -22.39
CA VAL A 157 38.20 -15.33 -22.52
C VAL A 157 36.91 -14.82 -21.92
N ALA A 158 35.76 -15.28 -22.42
CA ALA A 158 34.45 -14.77 -22.04
C ALA A 158 34.12 -15.06 -20.58
N VAL A 159 34.40 -16.28 -20.09
CA VAL A 159 34.10 -16.70 -18.72
C VAL A 159 34.74 -15.78 -17.66
N PRO A 160 36.07 -15.58 -17.62
CA PRO A 160 36.70 -14.70 -16.63
C PRO A 160 36.30 -13.23 -16.82
N VAL A 161 36.22 -12.72 -18.06
CA VAL A 161 35.80 -11.32 -18.32
C VAL A 161 34.38 -11.06 -17.82
N MET A 162 33.43 -11.94 -18.15
CA MET A 162 32.04 -11.81 -17.72
C MET A 162 31.89 -11.98 -16.21
N SER A 163 32.66 -12.89 -15.60
CA SER A 163 32.65 -13.09 -14.14
C SER A 163 33.18 -11.86 -13.39
N ILE A 164 34.26 -11.25 -13.88
CA ILE A 164 34.81 -10.00 -13.32
C ILE A 164 33.80 -8.86 -13.46
N LEU A 165 33.25 -8.68 -14.67
CA LEU A 165 32.24 -7.65 -14.94
C LEU A 165 31.02 -7.81 -14.02
N LEU A 166 30.53 -9.04 -13.87
CA LEU A 166 29.40 -9.33 -13.01
C LEU A 166 29.73 -9.07 -11.54
N ALA A 167 30.94 -9.40 -11.08
CA ALA A 167 31.40 -9.08 -9.73
C ALA A 167 31.45 -7.56 -9.48
N PHE A 168 31.94 -6.77 -10.44
CA PHE A 168 31.93 -5.30 -10.35
C PHE A 168 30.50 -4.75 -10.27
N ILE A 169 29.60 -5.20 -11.15
CA ILE A 169 28.18 -4.79 -11.11
C ILE A 169 27.56 -5.16 -9.75
N THR A 170 27.79 -6.38 -9.28
CA THR A 170 27.29 -6.87 -7.99
C THR A 170 27.79 -6.00 -6.83
N SER A 171 29.05 -5.58 -6.84
CA SER A 171 29.64 -4.69 -5.84
C SER A 171 29.02 -3.29 -5.85
N ILE A 172 28.83 -2.69 -7.03
CA ILE A 172 28.18 -1.37 -7.18
C ILE A 172 26.73 -1.45 -6.69
N VAL A 173 26.00 -2.49 -7.09
CA VAL A 173 24.61 -2.72 -6.67
C VAL A 173 24.52 -2.96 -5.17
N PHE A 174 25.53 -3.59 -4.55
CA PHE A 174 25.61 -3.74 -3.11
C PHE A 174 25.72 -2.38 -2.40
N VAL A 175 26.65 -1.52 -2.80
CA VAL A 175 26.77 -0.17 -2.23
C VAL A 175 25.47 0.62 -2.42
N TYR A 176 24.87 0.54 -3.61
CA TYR A 176 23.57 1.15 -3.89
C TYR A 176 22.48 0.60 -2.97
N PHE A 177 22.40 -0.72 -2.77
CA PHE A 177 21.42 -1.36 -1.91
C PHE A 177 21.55 -0.91 -0.46
N ILE A 178 22.77 -0.78 0.06
CA ILE A 178 23.00 -0.26 1.42
C ILE A 178 22.52 1.18 1.54
N ASN A 179 22.87 2.03 0.58
CA ASN A 179 22.40 3.41 0.57
C ASN A 179 20.86 3.47 0.49
N HIS A 180 20.25 2.70 -0.42
CA HIS A 180 18.80 2.62 -0.58
C HIS A 180 18.11 2.14 0.70
N ALA A 181 18.57 1.03 1.29
CA ALA A 181 18.03 0.50 2.54
C ALA A 181 18.16 1.51 3.68
N SER A 182 19.32 2.19 3.79
CA SER A 182 19.54 3.22 4.80
C SER A 182 18.65 4.46 4.60
N THR A 183 18.41 4.89 3.36
CA THR A 183 17.48 5.98 3.05
C THR A 183 16.04 5.58 3.35
N TRP A 184 15.67 4.33 3.04
CA TRP A 184 14.32 3.81 3.30
C TRP A 184 14.02 3.68 4.79
N MET A 185 15.03 3.38 5.61
CA MET A 185 14.92 3.38 7.08
C MET A 185 14.65 4.76 7.68
N GLN A 186 14.86 5.86 6.94
CA GLN A 186 14.55 7.19 7.46
C GLN A 186 13.03 7.41 7.50
N VAL A 187 12.50 7.68 8.68
CA VAL A 187 11.05 7.73 8.95
C VAL A 187 10.31 8.75 8.09
N HIS A 188 10.97 9.85 7.74
CA HIS A 188 10.39 10.87 6.87
C HIS A 188 10.01 10.33 5.48
N ASN A 189 10.84 9.44 4.92
CA ASN A 189 10.58 8.85 3.61
C ASN A 189 9.41 7.86 3.66
N ILE A 190 9.21 7.21 4.80
CA ILE A 190 8.12 6.26 5.03
C ILE A 190 6.78 6.99 5.02
N THR A 191 6.61 8.00 5.87
CA THR A 191 5.32 8.70 5.99
C THR A 191 4.98 9.41 4.68
N TYR A 192 5.99 9.97 4.01
CA TYR A 192 5.85 10.55 2.68
C TYR A 192 5.43 9.51 1.63
N SER A 193 6.08 8.34 1.61
CA SER A 193 5.75 7.24 0.69
C SER A 193 4.34 6.70 0.94
N MET A 194 3.95 6.46 2.20
CA MET A 194 2.61 5.95 2.54
C MET A 194 1.52 6.93 2.08
N LYS A 195 1.73 8.22 2.35
CA LYS A 195 0.83 9.26 1.85
C LYS A 195 0.72 9.24 0.33
N ASN A 196 1.85 9.23 -0.39
CA ASN A 196 1.82 9.27 -1.85
C ASN A 196 1.18 8.02 -2.47
N ILE A 197 1.45 6.83 -1.91
CA ILE A 197 0.77 5.59 -2.33
C ILE A 197 -0.75 5.74 -2.15
N SER A 198 -1.19 6.31 -1.02
CA SER A 198 -2.61 6.54 -0.73
C SER A 198 -3.23 7.55 -1.71
N LYS A 199 -2.52 8.65 -2.01
CA LYS A 199 -2.95 9.62 -3.03
C LYS A 199 -3.04 8.97 -4.42
N ASP A 200 -2.07 8.15 -4.80
CA ASP A 200 -2.07 7.44 -6.07
C ASP A 200 -3.27 6.49 -6.19
N ILE A 201 -3.68 5.83 -5.10
CA ILE A 201 -4.89 4.98 -5.06
C ILE A 201 -6.15 5.83 -5.31
N ILE A 202 -6.30 6.97 -4.61
CA ILE A 202 -7.41 7.91 -4.82
C ILE A 202 -7.47 8.33 -6.29
N TYR A 203 -6.36 8.83 -6.83
CA TYR A 203 -6.32 9.36 -8.20
C TYR A 203 -6.51 8.29 -9.28
N SER A 204 -5.88 7.13 -9.12
CA SER A 204 -5.86 6.10 -10.17
C SER A 204 -7.06 5.17 -10.14
N SER A 205 -7.47 4.70 -8.96
CA SER A 205 -8.49 3.65 -8.85
C SER A 205 -9.90 4.19 -8.63
N LEU A 206 -10.03 5.32 -7.93
CA LEU A 206 -11.35 5.81 -7.54
C LEU A 206 -11.77 7.06 -8.30
N ARG A 207 -10.80 7.88 -8.72
CA ARG A 207 -11.06 9.06 -9.55
C ARG A 207 -11.05 8.72 -11.03
N LYS A 208 -9.91 8.30 -11.58
CA LYS A 208 -9.79 8.03 -13.03
C LYS A 208 -10.73 6.95 -13.56
N ASP A 209 -10.91 5.86 -12.82
CA ASP A 209 -11.72 4.72 -13.29
C ASP A 209 -13.24 4.95 -13.08
N LEU A 210 -13.65 5.74 -12.07
CA LEU A 210 -15.07 5.91 -11.71
C LEU A 210 -15.65 7.29 -12.03
N ASP A 211 -14.86 8.37 -12.15
CA ASP A 211 -15.39 9.73 -12.36
C ASP A 211 -16.27 9.83 -13.60
N GLN A 212 -15.95 9.07 -14.65
CA GLN A 212 -16.76 9.02 -15.87
C GLN A 212 -18.19 8.49 -15.66
N TYR A 213 -18.42 7.75 -14.57
CA TYR A 213 -19.71 7.20 -14.18
C TYR A 213 -20.36 8.01 -13.05
N ARG A 214 -19.65 8.96 -12.41
CA ARG A 214 -20.20 9.69 -11.26
C ARG A 214 -21.21 10.74 -11.72
N THR A 215 -22.33 10.83 -11.00
CA THR A 215 -23.33 11.89 -11.20
C THR A 215 -23.78 12.49 -9.88
N THR A 216 -23.93 13.81 -9.82
CA THR A 216 -24.57 14.50 -8.68
C THR A 216 -26.08 14.49 -8.76
N GLU A 217 -26.63 14.16 -9.92
CA GLU A 217 -28.06 14.06 -10.13
C GLU A 217 -28.46 12.60 -9.93
N PRO A 218 -29.22 12.28 -8.87
CA PRO A 218 -29.61 10.89 -8.60
C PRO A 218 -30.54 10.29 -9.69
N GLY A 219 -30.97 11.09 -10.67
CA GLY A 219 -31.92 10.66 -11.69
C GLY A 219 -33.21 10.09 -11.11
N ASP A 220 -33.84 9.18 -11.85
CA ASP A 220 -34.89 8.33 -11.30
C ASP A 220 -34.24 7.20 -10.49
N MET A 221 -34.20 7.33 -9.16
CA MET A 221 -33.69 6.27 -8.27
C MET A 221 -34.59 5.02 -8.24
N MET A 222 -35.47 4.85 -9.24
CA MET A 222 -36.48 3.79 -9.32
C MET A 222 -37.25 3.70 -8.01
N LYS A 223 -37.59 4.87 -7.45
CA LYS A 223 -38.08 4.98 -6.07
C LYS A 223 -39.34 4.16 -5.84
N GLU A 224 -40.17 4.02 -6.86
CA GLU A 224 -41.39 3.21 -6.83
C GLU A 224 -41.12 1.71 -6.59
N TYR A 225 -39.94 1.21 -6.95
CA TYR A 225 -39.54 -0.19 -6.72
C TYR A 225 -38.79 -0.39 -5.40
N LYS A 226 -38.47 0.68 -4.66
CA LYS A 226 -37.64 0.58 -3.45
C LYS A 226 -38.30 -0.22 -2.33
N ASP A 227 -39.63 -0.26 -2.30
CA ASP A 227 -40.39 -1.07 -1.34
C ASP A 227 -40.25 -2.58 -1.63
N ASN A 228 -39.94 -2.97 -2.87
CA ASN A 228 -39.68 -4.34 -3.31
C ASN A 228 -38.17 -4.55 -3.56
N GLN A 229 -37.39 -4.36 -2.50
CA GLN A 229 -35.94 -4.54 -2.56
C GLN A 229 -35.51 -5.94 -2.13
N TYR A 230 -34.45 -6.43 -2.75
CA TYR A 230 -33.85 -7.73 -2.47
C TYR A 230 -32.48 -7.54 -1.84
N GLN A 231 -32.23 -8.25 -0.73
CA GLN A 231 -30.95 -8.20 -0.03
C GLN A 231 -30.13 -9.45 -0.34
N VAL A 232 -28.86 -9.23 -0.68
CA VAL A 232 -27.88 -10.30 -0.86
C VAL A 232 -26.92 -10.26 0.31
N LEU A 233 -26.84 -11.39 1.01
CA LEU A 233 -25.98 -11.54 2.18
C LEU A 233 -24.58 -12.01 1.78
N SER A 234 -23.56 -11.56 2.51
CA SER A 234 -22.21 -12.09 2.39
C SER A 234 -22.20 -13.59 2.68
N ARG A 235 -21.58 -14.36 1.78
CA ARG A 235 -21.40 -15.81 1.91
C ARG A 235 -20.03 -16.15 2.49
N GLU A 236 -19.13 -15.17 2.56
CA GLU A 236 -17.75 -15.32 3.01
C GLU A 236 -17.46 -14.48 4.26
N VAL A 237 -16.45 -14.90 5.01
CA VAL A 237 -15.89 -14.14 6.13
C VAL A 237 -14.57 -13.55 5.70
N GLY A 238 -14.40 -12.24 5.85
CA GLY A 238 -13.16 -11.55 5.52
C GLY A 238 -13.34 -10.08 5.18
N TYR A 239 -12.24 -9.46 4.78
CA TYR A 239 -12.22 -8.08 4.32
C TYR A 239 -12.69 -8.00 2.87
N LEU A 240 -13.56 -7.03 2.56
CA LEU A 240 -13.86 -6.65 1.18
C LEU A 240 -12.62 -5.95 0.58
N GLN A 241 -11.95 -6.58 -0.38
CA GLN A 241 -10.69 -6.09 -0.95
C GLN A 241 -10.90 -5.29 -2.23
N LEU A 242 -11.82 -5.73 -3.09
CA LEU A 242 -12.09 -5.13 -4.39
C LEU A 242 -13.56 -5.24 -4.79
N VAL A 243 -14.01 -4.26 -5.56
CA VAL A 243 -15.30 -4.27 -6.27
C VAL A 243 -15.08 -3.90 -7.74
N ASP A 244 -15.63 -4.70 -8.65
CA ASP A 244 -15.67 -4.41 -10.09
C ASP A 244 -16.88 -3.52 -10.44
N TYR A 245 -16.79 -2.24 -10.08
CA TYR A 245 -17.86 -1.26 -10.30
C TYR A 245 -18.28 -1.15 -11.76
N LYS A 246 -17.32 -1.20 -12.69
CA LYS A 246 -17.60 -1.04 -14.12
C LYS A 246 -18.49 -2.16 -14.64
N THR A 247 -18.10 -3.41 -14.37
CA THR A 247 -18.90 -4.57 -14.78
C THR A 247 -20.26 -4.56 -14.08
N MET A 248 -20.32 -4.11 -12.82
CA MET A 248 -21.57 -3.97 -12.07
C MET A 248 -22.54 -2.98 -12.70
N ILE A 249 -22.07 -1.81 -13.16
CA ILE A 249 -22.89 -0.81 -13.85
C ILE A 249 -23.44 -1.40 -15.17
N GLU A 250 -22.58 -2.05 -15.96
CA GLU A 250 -22.96 -2.66 -17.25
C GLU A 250 -24.03 -3.75 -17.09
N GLU A 251 -23.91 -4.62 -16.07
CA GLU A 251 -24.92 -5.66 -15.80
C GLU A 251 -26.19 -5.08 -15.17
N ALA A 252 -26.09 -4.15 -14.22
CA ALA A 252 -27.25 -3.47 -13.64
C ALA A 252 -28.09 -2.72 -14.68
N LYS A 253 -27.46 -2.19 -15.73
CA LYS A 253 -28.15 -1.63 -16.89
C LYS A 253 -28.95 -2.69 -17.66
N LYS A 254 -28.35 -3.85 -17.96
CA LYS A 254 -29.02 -4.93 -18.71
C LYS A 254 -30.23 -5.49 -17.97
N ASP A 255 -30.08 -5.66 -16.67
CA ASP A 255 -31.13 -6.19 -15.79
C ASP A 255 -32.12 -5.11 -15.35
N ASN A 256 -31.89 -3.86 -15.74
CA ASN A 256 -32.67 -2.69 -15.38
C ASN A 256 -32.94 -2.58 -13.87
N ILE A 257 -31.87 -2.60 -13.09
CA ILE A 257 -31.90 -2.46 -11.63
C ILE A 257 -30.93 -1.39 -11.14
N ILE A 258 -31.04 -1.07 -9.85
CA ILE A 258 -30.07 -0.33 -9.06
C ILE A 258 -29.49 -1.28 -8.01
N VAL A 259 -28.17 -1.24 -7.83
CA VAL A 259 -27.43 -2.00 -6.82
C VAL A 259 -26.84 -1.02 -5.79
N GLN A 260 -27.33 -1.08 -4.55
CA GLN A 260 -26.77 -0.35 -3.43
C GLN A 260 -25.81 -1.24 -2.64
N ILE A 261 -24.53 -0.90 -2.68
CA ILE A 261 -23.49 -1.57 -1.91
C ILE A 261 -23.57 -1.07 -0.46
N GLN A 262 -23.63 -2.00 0.49
CA GLN A 262 -23.76 -1.67 1.91
C GLN A 262 -22.42 -1.46 2.63
N PRO A 263 -21.37 -2.26 2.39
CA PRO A 263 -20.06 -2.06 3.01
C PRO A 263 -19.09 -1.25 2.13
N GLN A 264 -18.07 -0.71 2.77
CA GLN A 264 -16.93 -0.10 2.07
C GLN A 264 -15.83 -1.12 1.80
N VAL A 265 -15.03 -0.85 0.76
CA VAL A 265 -13.78 -1.57 0.57
C VAL A 265 -12.87 -1.30 1.76
N GLY A 266 -12.37 -2.38 2.39
CA GLY A 266 -11.65 -2.34 3.66
C GLY A 266 -12.46 -2.84 4.85
N ASP A 267 -13.79 -2.95 4.74
CA ASP A 267 -14.63 -3.45 5.83
C ASP A 267 -14.50 -4.96 6.01
N TYR A 268 -14.54 -5.41 7.27
CA TYR A 268 -14.59 -6.81 7.63
C TYR A 268 -16.04 -7.30 7.69
N LEU A 269 -16.37 -8.29 6.87
CA LEU A 269 -17.71 -8.85 6.75
C LEU A 269 -17.76 -10.27 7.32
N LEU A 270 -18.83 -10.54 8.06
CA LEU A 270 -19.22 -11.86 8.51
C LEU A 270 -20.24 -12.47 7.54
N THR A 271 -20.28 -13.79 7.48
CA THR A 271 -21.36 -14.51 6.77
C THR A 271 -22.71 -14.07 7.34
N GLY A 272 -23.63 -13.66 6.45
CA GLY A 272 -24.95 -13.16 6.82
C GLY A 272 -25.06 -11.64 6.98
N ASN A 273 -23.97 -10.87 6.93
CA ASN A 273 -24.07 -9.41 6.78
C ASN A 273 -24.61 -9.05 5.40
N VAL A 274 -25.34 -7.94 5.27
CA VAL A 274 -25.83 -7.48 3.96
C VAL A 274 -24.64 -6.98 3.14
N LEU A 275 -24.44 -7.55 1.96
CA LEU A 275 -23.39 -7.15 1.03
C LEU A 275 -23.88 -6.06 0.08
N PHE A 276 -25.03 -6.30 -0.54
CA PHE A 276 -25.71 -5.31 -1.36
C PHE A 276 -27.22 -5.53 -1.34
N THR A 277 -27.94 -4.46 -1.64
CA THR A 277 -29.38 -4.45 -1.84
C THR A 277 -29.64 -4.04 -3.28
N TYR A 278 -30.63 -4.64 -3.95
CA TYR A 278 -31.00 -4.23 -5.30
C TYR A 278 -32.51 -4.10 -5.47
N TRP A 279 -32.92 -3.22 -6.39
CA TRP A 279 -34.32 -2.97 -6.74
C TRP A 279 -34.42 -2.42 -8.17
N GLY A 280 -35.61 -2.47 -8.76
CA GLY A 280 -35.90 -1.94 -10.09
C GLY A 280 -36.88 -2.82 -10.87
N PRO A 281 -37.31 -2.40 -12.07
CA PRO A 281 -38.29 -3.14 -12.87
C PRO A 281 -37.91 -4.60 -13.17
N GLY A 282 -36.62 -4.87 -13.37
CA GLY A 282 -36.14 -6.24 -13.64
C GLY A 282 -35.70 -7.02 -12.40
N ALA A 283 -35.91 -6.48 -11.19
CA ALA A 283 -35.41 -7.12 -9.95
C ALA A 283 -36.02 -8.51 -9.74
N ASP A 284 -37.30 -8.70 -10.06
CA ASP A 284 -38.01 -9.98 -9.93
C ASP A 284 -37.54 -11.03 -10.95
N GLU A 285 -36.88 -10.61 -12.04
CA GLU A 285 -36.38 -11.50 -13.10
C GLU A 285 -34.98 -12.05 -12.79
N ILE A 286 -34.35 -11.61 -11.69
CA ILE A 286 -33.02 -12.04 -11.29
C ILE A 286 -33.11 -13.38 -10.55
N GLU A 287 -32.93 -14.46 -11.29
CA GLU A 287 -32.93 -15.82 -10.71
C GLU A 287 -31.63 -16.16 -9.95
N ASP A 288 -30.49 -15.57 -10.34
CA ASP A 288 -29.16 -15.84 -9.75
C ASP A 288 -28.37 -14.55 -9.48
N ASP A 289 -28.30 -14.18 -8.20
CA ASP A 289 -27.50 -13.07 -7.67
C ASP A 289 -25.98 -13.33 -7.69
N THR A 290 -25.56 -14.57 -7.97
CA THR A 290 -24.14 -14.97 -8.02
C THR A 290 -23.37 -14.19 -9.09
N LYS A 291 -24.04 -13.69 -10.13
CA LYS A 291 -23.42 -12.82 -11.14
C LYS A 291 -22.84 -11.54 -10.53
N TYR A 292 -23.59 -10.87 -9.65
CA TYR A 292 -23.14 -9.68 -8.93
C TYR A 292 -22.20 -10.03 -7.79
N TYR A 293 -22.47 -11.12 -7.07
CA TYR A 293 -21.61 -11.58 -5.98
C TYR A 293 -20.16 -11.78 -6.42
N ARG A 294 -19.93 -12.32 -7.63
CA ARG A 294 -18.58 -12.53 -8.20
C ARG A 294 -17.80 -11.25 -8.52
N MET A 295 -18.46 -10.09 -8.46
CA MET A 295 -17.83 -8.78 -8.66
C MET A 295 -17.20 -8.23 -7.36
N PHE A 296 -17.45 -8.88 -6.23
CA PHE A 296 -16.81 -8.61 -4.95
C PHE A 296 -15.68 -9.61 -4.72
N GLU A 297 -14.50 -9.11 -4.34
CA GLU A 297 -13.35 -9.94 -3.99
C GLU A 297 -13.09 -9.82 -2.48
N PHE A 298 -13.10 -10.96 -1.78
CA PHE A 298 -12.86 -11.03 -0.34
C PHE A 298 -11.48 -11.61 -0.03
N GLY A 299 -10.91 -11.25 1.12
CA GLY A 299 -9.72 -11.90 1.61
C GLY A 299 -9.50 -11.76 3.11
N HIS A 300 -8.56 -12.54 3.64
CA HIS A 300 -8.25 -12.60 5.08
C HIS A 300 -7.41 -11.41 5.60
N LYS A 301 -7.02 -10.48 4.73
CA LYS A 301 -6.20 -9.30 5.07
C LYS A 301 -6.75 -8.06 4.34
N GLU A 302 -6.60 -6.88 4.94
CA GLU A 302 -6.83 -5.60 4.26
C GLU A 302 -5.84 -5.41 3.09
N THR A 303 -6.26 -4.67 2.05
CA THR A 303 -5.42 -4.35 0.90
C THR A 303 -5.57 -2.91 0.42
N GLU A 304 -4.45 -2.25 0.14
CA GLU A 304 -4.40 -0.87 -0.38
C GLU A 304 -4.71 -0.79 -1.89
N VAL A 305 -5.67 -1.54 -2.42
CA VAL A 305 -5.98 -1.45 -3.86
C VAL A 305 -7.08 -0.43 -4.12
N GLN A 306 -8.15 -0.49 -3.34
CA GLN A 306 -9.30 0.40 -3.41
C GLN A 306 -9.71 0.96 -2.03
N ASP A 307 -9.02 0.57 -0.94
CA ASP A 307 -9.27 1.05 0.42
C ASP A 307 -8.50 2.36 0.70
N LEU A 308 -9.26 3.44 0.90
CA LEU A 308 -8.71 4.76 1.26
C LEU A 308 -8.33 4.88 2.73
N GLN A 309 -9.02 4.14 3.58
CA GLN A 309 -8.84 4.20 5.02
C GLN A 309 -7.49 3.59 5.42
N MET A 310 -7.04 2.54 4.72
CA MET A 310 -5.80 1.84 5.04
C MET A 310 -4.57 2.76 5.05
N GLY A 311 -4.52 3.73 4.12
CA GLY A 311 -3.46 4.75 4.08
C GLY A 311 -3.42 5.62 5.33
N MET A 312 -4.60 6.07 5.79
CA MET A 312 -4.75 6.85 7.00
C MET A 312 -4.46 6.01 8.25
N HIS A 313 -4.90 4.75 8.31
CA HIS A 313 -4.58 3.89 9.46
C HIS A 313 -3.08 3.67 9.59
N LYS A 314 -2.37 3.46 8.49
CA LYS A 314 -0.90 3.32 8.52
C LYS A 314 -0.22 4.58 9.04
N LEU A 315 -0.65 5.77 8.61
CA LEU A 315 -0.12 7.02 9.14
C LEU A 315 -0.46 7.20 10.62
N ALA A 316 -1.69 6.92 11.03
CA ALA A 316 -2.09 6.97 12.45
C ALA A 316 -1.26 5.98 13.30
N GLU A 317 -1.05 4.75 12.83
CA GLU A 317 -0.21 3.73 13.48
C GLU A 317 1.24 4.21 13.66
N ILE A 318 1.83 4.88 12.66
CA ILE A 318 3.17 5.47 12.77
C ILE A 318 3.19 6.57 13.84
N ALA A 319 2.22 7.49 13.81
CA ALA A 319 2.14 8.57 14.79
C ALA A 319 1.97 8.01 16.22
N ILE A 320 1.09 7.03 16.42
CA ILE A 320 0.85 6.38 17.72
C ILE A 320 2.13 5.70 18.23
N LYS A 321 2.84 4.97 17.36
CA LYS A 321 4.12 4.33 17.74
C LYS A 321 5.21 5.35 18.03
N ALA A 322 5.27 6.44 17.28
CA ALA A 322 6.22 7.53 17.53
C ALA A 322 5.96 8.19 18.89
N VAL A 323 4.69 8.45 19.22
CA VAL A 323 4.28 8.92 20.55
C VAL A 323 4.70 7.94 21.64
N GLY A 324 4.47 6.64 21.45
CA GLY A 324 4.83 5.61 22.44
C GLY A 324 6.34 5.37 22.62
N ASN A 325 7.17 5.82 21.67
CA ASN A 325 8.63 5.70 21.70
C ASN A 325 9.34 7.04 22.03
N ASP A 326 8.59 8.04 22.50
CA ASP A 326 9.10 9.39 22.79
C ASP A 326 9.82 10.06 21.58
N ASP A 327 9.30 9.84 20.37
CA ASP A 327 9.78 10.48 19.13
C ASP A 327 8.76 11.52 18.63
N PRO A 328 8.69 12.71 19.27
CA PRO A 328 7.70 13.72 18.93
C PRO A 328 7.88 14.24 17.50
N LYS A 329 9.12 14.32 16.99
CA LYS A 329 9.35 14.88 15.66
C LYS A 329 8.81 13.98 14.55
N THR A 330 8.95 12.66 14.71
CA THR A 330 8.29 11.70 13.80
C THR A 330 6.78 11.81 13.89
N ALA A 331 6.21 11.93 15.10
CA ALA A 331 4.78 12.11 15.27
C ALA A 331 4.27 13.38 14.58
N THR A 332 4.90 14.54 14.81
CA THR A 332 4.58 15.81 14.14
C THR A 332 4.65 15.69 12.61
N ASN A 333 5.73 15.11 12.08
CA ASN A 333 5.87 14.92 10.64
C ASN A 333 4.75 14.03 10.08
N THR A 334 4.37 12.99 10.80
CA THR A 334 3.28 12.09 10.40
C THR A 334 1.92 12.80 10.42
N ILE A 335 1.66 13.63 11.43
CA ILE A 335 0.48 14.49 11.54
C ILE A 335 0.39 15.45 10.33
N HIS A 336 1.52 16.03 9.90
CA HIS A 336 1.54 16.85 8.68
C HIS A 336 1.25 16.05 7.40
N GLN A 337 1.80 14.83 7.27
CA GLN A 337 1.48 13.97 6.13
C GLN A 337 0.01 13.54 6.13
N MET A 338 -0.58 13.31 7.32
CA MET A 338 -2.01 13.04 7.48
C MET A 338 -2.85 14.23 7.02
N ALA A 339 -2.48 15.45 7.40
CA ALA A 339 -3.17 16.66 6.96
C ALA A 339 -3.16 16.82 5.43
N ASP A 340 -2.00 16.59 4.79
CA ASP A 340 -1.89 16.63 3.33
C ASP A 340 -2.67 15.49 2.64
N LEU A 341 -2.78 14.31 3.26
CA LEU A 341 -3.65 13.24 2.77
C LEU A 341 -5.12 13.63 2.91
N MET A 342 -5.52 14.25 4.01
CA MET A 342 -6.89 14.69 4.28
C MET A 342 -7.40 15.66 3.20
N ILE A 343 -6.58 16.59 2.74
CA ILE A 343 -6.94 17.50 1.63
C ILE A 343 -7.24 16.71 0.34
N THR A 344 -6.51 15.62 0.10
CA THR A 344 -6.77 14.77 -1.09
C THR A 344 -8.03 13.93 -0.91
N VAL A 345 -8.28 13.45 0.32
CA VAL A 345 -9.51 12.73 0.68
C VAL A 345 -10.73 13.63 0.57
N ASP A 346 -10.67 14.89 1.04
CA ASP A 346 -11.75 15.87 0.92
C ASP A 346 -12.19 16.07 -0.54
N GLY A 347 -11.20 16.21 -1.43
CA GLY A 347 -11.44 16.28 -2.87
C GLY A 347 -12.09 15.03 -3.46
N TYR A 348 -12.07 13.88 -2.77
CA TYR A 348 -12.73 12.64 -3.17
C TYR A 348 -14.09 12.42 -2.50
N ILE A 349 -14.21 12.62 -1.20
CA ILE A 349 -15.48 12.40 -0.46
C ILE A 349 -16.55 13.42 -0.83
N THR A 350 -16.17 14.55 -1.40
CA THR A 350 -17.11 15.56 -1.91
C THR A 350 -17.85 15.06 -3.16
N PHE A 351 -17.44 13.92 -3.73
CA PHE A 351 -18.14 13.32 -4.85
C PHE A 351 -19.39 12.56 -4.42
N SER A 352 -20.42 12.65 -5.27
CA SER A 352 -21.68 11.92 -5.11
C SER A 352 -21.47 10.39 -5.01
N PRO A 353 -22.22 9.69 -4.15
CA PRO A 353 -22.17 8.22 -4.04
C PRO A 353 -22.80 7.49 -5.24
N TYR A 354 -23.38 8.22 -6.20
CA TYR A 354 -24.10 7.66 -7.32
C TYR A 354 -23.20 7.43 -8.54
N LEU A 355 -23.23 6.21 -9.05
CA LEU A 355 -22.62 5.81 -10.32
C LEU A 355 -23.73 5.51 -11.33
N ALA A 356 -23.79 6.30 -12.39
CA ALA A 356 -24.72 6.19 -13.50
C ALA A 356 -24.11 5.47 -14.71
N ASP A 357 -25.00 4.95 -15.55
CA ASP A 357 -24.65 4.46 -16.87
C ASP A 357 -24.51 5.60 -17.90
N ASP A 358 -24.29 5.25 -19.16
CA ASP A 358 -24.19 6.15 -20.30
C ASP A 358 -25.51 6.84 -20.69
N GLU A 359 -26.63 6.51 -20.02
CA GLU A 359 -27.95 7.14 -20.18
C GLU A 359 -28.31 8.04 -18.98
N ASP A 360 -27.31 8.41 -18.16
CA ASP A 360 -27.45 9.22 -16.93
C ASP A 360 -28.38 8.60 -15.87
N GLN A 361 -28.66 7.29 -15.97
CA GLN A 361 -29.46 6.56 -14.99
C GLN A 361 -28.54 5.95 -13.93
N VAL A 362 -28.79 6.24 -12.65
CA VAL A 362 -28.04 5.63 -11.54
C VAL A 362 -28.24 4.12 -11.54
N ARG A 363 -27.12 3.38 -11.51
CA ARG A 363 -27.08 1.90 -11.48
C ARG A 363 -26.40 1.36 -10.24
N VAL A 364 -25.42 2.05 -9.69
CA VAL A 364 -24.72 1.63 -8.47
C VAL A 364 -24.70 2.77 -7.47
N ILE A 365 -25.03 2.46 -6.22
CA ILE A 365 -25.00 3.41 -5.10
C ILE A 365 -23.95 2.91 -4.11
N LEU A 366 -22.95 3.74 -3.85
CA LEU A 366 -21.92 3.47 -2.84
C LEU A 366 -22.41 3.92 -1.46
N GLN A 367 -21.82 3.36 -0.40
CA GLN A 367 -22.02 3.89 0.94
C GLN A 367 -21.44 5.31 1.03
N GLU A 368 -22.23 6.25 1.51
CA GLU A 368 -21.80 7.64 1.70
C GLU A 368 -20.72 7.72 2.79
N GLU A 369 -19.67 8.49 2.51
CA GLU A 369 -18.58 8.71 3.45
C GLU A 369 -18.61 10.16 3.95
N THR A 370 -18.67 10.35 5.26
CA THR A 370 -18.65 11.69 5.85
C THR A 370 -17.22 12.14 6.13
N PHE A 371 -17.02 13.45 6.12
CA PHE A 371 -15.72 14.01 6.49
C PHE A 371 -15.37 13.75 7.96
N ASP A 372 -16.37 13.74 8.85
CA ASP A 372 -16.20 13.43 10.28
C ASP A 372 -15.56 12.06 10.48
N TYR A 373 -15.99 11.08 9.69
CA TYR A 373 -15.43 9.74 9.72
C TYR A 373 -13.93 9.76 9.41
N TYR A 374 -13.52 10.47 8.36
CA TYR A 374 -12.13 10.57 7.97
C TYR A 374 -11.28 11.36 8.97
N ILE A 375 -11.78 12.49 9.49
CA ILE A 375 -11.13 13.23 10.58
C ILE A 375 -10.89 12.30 11.77
N TYR A 376 -11.91 11.54 12.18
CA TYR A 376 -11.80 10.63 13.32
C TYR A 376 -10.79 9.50 13.05
N ARG A 377 -10.84 8.86 11.87
CA ARG A 377 -9.89 7.79 11.51
C ARG A 377 -8.45 8.30 11.36
N GLY A 378 -8.26 9.55 10.95
CA GLY A 378 -6.95 10.18 10.78
C GLY A 378 -6.35 10.68 12.11
N PHE A 379 -7.08 11.52 12.83
CA PHE A 379 -6.56 12.21 14.02
C PHE A 379 -7.11 11.66 15.34
N GLY A 380 -8.31 11.07 15.34
CA GLY A 380 -8.98 10.58 16.55
C GLY A 380 -8.19 9.47 17.27
N PHE A 381 -7.60 8.54 16.52
CA PHE A 381 -6.72 7.52 17.11
C PHE A 381 -5.44 8.12 17.66
N ILE A 382 -4.79 9.04 16.92
CA ILE A 382 -3.57 9.72 17.39
C ILE A 382 -3.87 10.48 18.69
N ARG A 383 -4.96 11.23 18.73
CA ARG A 383 -5.46 11.95 19.91
C ARG A 383 -5.65 11.00 21.11
N HIS A 384 -6.30 9.86 20.90
CA HIS A 384 -6.56 8.90 21.98
C HIS A 384 -5.26 8.39 22.64
N TYR A 385 -4.24 8.09 21.83
CA TYR A 385 -2.95 7.61 22.34
C TYR A 385 -2.02 8.72 22.82
N ALA A 386 -2.19 9.96 22.34
CA ALA A 386 -1.46 11.12 22.83
C ALA A 386 -1.77 11.41 24.30
N LYS A 387 -2.99 11.10 24.78
CA LYS A 387 -3.43 11.36 26.17
C LYS A 387 -3.13 12.81 26.56
N ASP A 388 -2.28 13.02 27.57
CA ASP A 388 -1.89 14.34 28.08
C ASP A 388 -0.63 14.90 27.40
N ASN A 389 -0.18 14.33 26.27
CA ASN A 389 0.92 14.89 25.51
C ASN A 389 0.46 16.15 24.75
N HIS A 390 0.48 17.28 25.45
CA HIS A 390 0.01 18.57 24.96
C HIS A 390 0.78 19.07 23.72
N LEU A 391 2.04 18.65 23.53
CA LEU A 391 2.82 18.97 22.34
C LEU A 391 2.20 18.34 21.10
N ILE A 392 1.86 17.04 21.19
CA ILE A 392 1.23 16.30 20.09
C ILE A 392 -0.19 16.81 19.84
N ILE A 393 -0.95 17.15 20.89
CA ILE A 393 -2.27 17.75 20.70
C ILE A 393 -2.16 19.12 20.01
N THR A 394 -1.16 19.93 20.37
CA THR A 394 -0.91 21.22 19.71
C THR A 394 -0.59 21.01 18.23
N ASP A 395 0.19 19.98 17.89
CA ASP A 395 0.47 19.62 16.49
C ASP A 395 -0.80 19.17 15.74
N ILE A 396 -1.69 18.40 16.38
CA ILE A 396 -3.00 18.04 15.80
C ILE A 396 -3.84 19.31 15.55
N MET A 397 -3.94 20.22 16.52
CA MET A 397 -4.66 21.49 16.33
C MET A 397 -4.04 22.33 15.20
N GLY A 398 -2.71 22.40 15.14
CA GLY A 398 -2.01 23.08 14.05
C GLY A 398 -2.29 22.46 12.68
N ALA A 399 -2.37 21.13 12.59
CA ALA A 399 -2.77 20.43 11.38
C ALA A 399 -4.21 20.73 10.99
N LEU A 400 -5.16 20.71 11.92
CA LEU A 400 -6.55 21.08 11.66
C LEU A 400 -6.69 22.52 11.18
N ALA A 401 -5.92 23.46 11.73
CA ALA A 401 -5.88 24.84 11.25
C ALA A 401 -5.37 24.93 9.80
N MET A 402 -4.29 24.20 9.45
CA MET A 402 -3.79 24.15 8.07
C MET A 402 -4.80 23.51 7.09
N ILE A 403 -5.52 22.48 7.54
CA ILE A 403 -6.60 21.87 6.75
C ILE A 403 -7.71 22.88 6.53
N SER A 404 -8.13 23.61 7.57
CA SER A 404 -9.19 24.64 7.49
C SER A 404 -8.88 25.73 6.47
N GLU A 405 -7.61 26.11 6.31
CA GLU A 405 -7.19 27.08 5.28
C GLU A 405 -7.25 26.54 3.84
N SER A 406 -7.32 25.21 3.67
CA SER A 406 -7.12 24.54 2.39
C SER A 406 -8.36 23.84 1.85
N ILE A 407 -9.43 23.70 2.64
CA ILE A 407 -10.66 23.00 2.27
C ILE A 407 -11.86 23.94 2.24
N SER A 408 -13.00 23.45 1.73
CA SER A 408 -14.23 24.25 1.62
C SER A 408 -14.98 24.45 2.94
N GLU A 409 -15.71 25.56 3.03
CA GLU A 409 -16.43 26.00 4.24
C GLU A 409 -17.47 24.99 4.74
N ASN A 410 -18.02 24.14 3.86
CA ASN A 410 -18.98 23.09 4.22
C ASN A 410 -18.42 22.02 5.16
N LYS A 411 -17.10 22.02 5.42
CA LYS A 411 -16.42 21.11 6.34
C LYS A 411 -15.99 21.77 7.65
N TYR A 412 -16.19 23.08 7.80
CA TYR A 412 -15.70 23.84 8.95
C TYR A 412 -16.31 23.37 10.27
N GLU A 413 -17.62 23.04 10.28
CA GLU A 413 -18.30 22.51 11.46
C GLU A 413 -17.64 21.22 11.95
N SER A 414 -17.39 20.26 11.05
CA SER A 414 -16.70 19.00 11.36
C SER A 414 -15.32 19.20 11.99
N ILE A 415 -14.55 20.17 11.49
CA ILE A 415 -13.23 20.51 12.06
C ILE A 415 -13.39 21.11 13.45
N TRP A 416 -14.31 22.07 13.57
CA TRP A 416 -14.56 22.77 14.82
C TRP A 416 -15.03 21.80 15.92
N GLU A 417 -16.04 20.97 15.65
CA GLU A 417 -16.53 19.97 16.58
C GLU A 417 -15.42 19.03 17.05
N PHE A 418 -14.58 18.54 16.13
CA PHE A 418 -13.46 17.68 16.48
C PHE A 418 -12.40 18.42 17.33
N ALA A 419 -12.10 19.69 17.02
CA ALA A 419 -11.16 20.51 17.78
C ALA A 419 -11.67 20.76 19.20
N VAL A 420 -12.93 21.18 19.37
CA VAL A 420 -13.56 21.40 20.67
C VAL A 420 -13.59 20.12 21.49
N ASN A 421 -14.04 19.00 20.90
CA ASN A 421 -14.07 17.71 21.58
C ASN A 421 -12.68 17.25 22.04
N THR A 422 -11.63 17.63 21.30
CA THR A 422 -10.24 17.37 21.68
C THR A 422 -9.82 18.22 22.88
N MET A 423 -10.15 19.51 22.87
CA MET A 423 -9.88 20.42 23.98
C MET A 423 -10.66 20.05 25.25
N ASP A 424 -11.84 19.43 25.11
CA ASP A 424 -12.68 19.02 26.22
C ASP A 424 -12.02 18.03 27.17
N HIS A 425 -11.06 17.24 26.69
CA HIS A 425 -10.46 16.14 27.43
C HIS A 425 -9.02 16.44 27.88
N ILE A 426 -8.58 17.70 27.84
CA ILE A 426 -7.25 18.11 28.27
C ILE A 426 -7.31 18.63 29.72
N GLU A 427 -6.48 18.06 30.60
CA GLU A 427 -6.34 18.55 31.98
C GLU A 427 -5.49 19.84 32.05
N ALA A 428 -6.16 20.98 32.20
CA ALA A 428 -5.53 22.31 32.19
C ALA A 428 -4.47 22.56 33.30
N ASN A 429 -4.48 21.78 34.38
CA ASN A 429 -3.61 21.99 35.54
C ASN A 429 -2.20 21.41 35.38
N LEU A 430 -1.95 20.62 34.33
CA LEU A 430 -0.69 19.90 34.11
C LEU A 430 0.17 20.50 32.98
N VAL A 431 -0.30 21.59 32.36
CA VAL A 431 0.32 22.20 31.18
C VAL A 431 1.20 23.39 31.58
N TYR A 432 2.43 23.47 31.05
CA TYR A 432 3.27 24.68 31.20
C TYR A 432 2.60 25.89 30.54
N GLU A 433 2.81 27.08 31.11
CA GLU A 433 2.17 28.33 30.64
C GLU A 433 2.42 28.62 29.15
N LEU A 434 3.63 28.36 28.64
CA LEU A 434 3.92 28.55 27.22
C LEU A 434 3.18 27.55 26.34
N ASP A 435 3.07 26.29 26.76
CA ASP A 435 2.36 25.25 26.01
C ASP A 435 0.86 25.57 25.91
N LYS A 436 0.26 26.08 27.00
CA LYS A 436 -1.13 26.60 26.99
C LYS A 436 -1.31 27.67 25.90
N ARG A 437 -0.41 28.65 25.84
CA ARG A 437 -0.47 29.74 24.85
C ARG A 437 -0.34 29.23 23.42
N PHE A 438 0.56 28.28 23.16
CA PHE A 438 0.74 27.72 21.81
C PHE A 438 -0.48 26.90 21.39
N LEU A 439 -1.01 26.07 22.28
CA LEU A 439 -2.21 25.28 22.04
C LEU A 439 -3.42 26.18 21.76
N LEU A 440 -3.71 27.12 22.66
CA LEU A 440 -4.84 28.05 22.54
C LEU A 440 -4.72 28.93 21.29
N ARG A 441 -3.51 29.31 20.87
CA ARG A 441 -3.31 30.02 19.60
C ARG A 441 -3.79 29.21 18.40
N GLN A 442 -3.54 27.89 18.37
CA GLN A 442 -4.04 27.06 17.27
C GLN A 442 -5.57 26.95 17.32
N VAL A 443 -6.15 26.78 18.51
CA VAL A 443 -7.62 26.74 18.68
C VAL A 443 -8.27 28.05 18.25
N TYR A 444 -7.69 29.20 18.63
CA TYR A 444 -8.14 30.51 18.18
C TYR A 444 -8.12 30.63 16.66
N ARG A 445 -7.03 30.19 16.01
CA ARG A 445 -6.91 30.19 14.55
C ARG A 445 -7.97 29.31 13.89
N ILE A 446 -8.25 28.13 14.44
CA ILE A 446 -9.35 27.28 13.95
C ILE A 446 -10.68 28.03 14.13
N ALA A 447 -10.96 28.58 15.31
CA ALA A 447 -12.20 29.31 15.59
C ALA A 447 -12.43 30.48 14.63
N GLU A 448 -11.37 31.26 14.34
CA GLU A 448 -11.42 32.37 13.38
C GLU A 448 -11.70 31.86 11.95
N LEU A 449 -10.97 30.85 11.49
CA LEU A 449 -11.12 30.30 10.14
C LEU A 449 -12.49 29.64 9.91
N THR A 450 -13.01 28.98 10.95
CA THR A 450 -14.27 28.22 10.90
C THR A 450 -15.50 29.07 11.25
N GLY A 451 -15.32 30.32 11.69
CA GLY A 451 -16.43 31.22 12.05
C GLY A 451 -16.98 31.05 13.48
N HIS A 452 -16.32 30.28 14.34
CA HIS A 452 -16.73 30.00 15.73
C HIS A 452 -15.98 30.83 16.78
N ILE A 453 -15.57 32.04 16.43
CA ILE A 453 -14.78 32.90 17.32
C ILE A 453 -15.50 33.24 18.64
N GLU A 454 -16.83 33.26 18.64
CA GLU A 454 -17.65 33.54 19.83
C GLU A 454 -17.57 32.41 20.87
N ASP A 455 -17.25 31.19 20.46
CA ASP A 455 -17.13 30.02 21.34
C ASP A 455 -15.75 29.90 21.99
N TYR A 456 -14.71 30.52 21.40
CA TYR A 456 -13.32 30.45 21.88
C TYR A 456 -13.13 30.87 23.36
N PRO A 457 -13.73 31.97 23.86
CA PRO A 457 -13.55 32.41 25.25
C PRO A 457 -13.94 31.35 26.29
N ARG A 458 -14.94 30.49 25.97
CA ARG A 458 -15.36 29.38 26.85
C ARG A 458 -14.28 28.30 26.95
N ILE A 459 -13.52 28.08 25.88
CA ILE A 459 -12.41 27.12 25.86
C ILE A 459 -11.23 27.71 26.62
N GLU A 460 -10.89 28.97 26.35
CA GLU A 460 -9.78 29.68 26.98
C GLU A 460 -9.92 29.76 28.51
N SER A 461 -11.12 30.07 29.01
CA SER A 461 -11.38 30.19 30.46
C SER A 461 -11.08 28.91 31.23
N ARG A 462 -11.14 27.73 30.61
CA ARG A 462 -10.78 26.46 31.26
C ARG A 462 -9.28 26.33 31.52
N PHE A 463 -8.45 26.96 30.69
CA PHE A 463 -6.99 26.95 30.84
C PHE A 463 -6.51 28.08 31.75
N TYR A 464 -7.31 29.14 31.86
CA TYR A 464 -7.12 30.32 32.69
C TYR A 464 -8.38 30.62 33.54
N PRO A 465 -8.74 29.75 34.51
CA PRO A 465 -9.93 29.97 35.32
C PRO A 465 -9.80 31.29 36.09
N SER A 466 -10.81 32.13 36.00
CA SER A 466 -10.92 33.36 36.79
C SER A 466 -10.83 33.00 38.28
N ALA A 467 -10.14 33.80 39.09
CA ALA A 467 -9.98 33.55 40.53
C ALA A 467 -11.31 33.42 41.34
N ASN A 468 -12.46 33.70 40.71
CA ASN A 468 -13.80 33.64 41.30
C ASN A 468 -14.58 32.34 41.05
N GLU A 469 -14.04 31.36 40.30
CA GLU A 469 -14.74 30.08 40.04
C GLU A 469 -14.36 28.94 41.01
N ASN A 470 -13.46 29.20 41.97
CA ASN A 470 -13.09 28.26 43.04
C ASN A 470 -13.81 28.58 44.36
N VAL A 471 -15.15 28.60 44.35
CA VAL A 471 -15.97 28.60 45.59
C VAL A 471 -17.06 27.53 45.50
#